data_AF-A0A970YRX5-F1
#
_entry.id   AF-A0A970YRX5-F1
#
_cell.length_a   1.000
_cell.length_b   1.000
_cell.length_c   1.000
_cell.angle_alpha   90.00
_cell.angle_beta   90.00
_cell.angle_gamma   90.00
#
_symmetry.space_group_name_H-M   'P 1'
#
loop_
_entity.id
_entity.type
_entity.pdbx_description
1 polymer ?
#
loop_
_entity_poly.entity_id
_entity_poly.type
_entity_poly.pdbx_seq_one_letter_code
_entity_poly.pdbx_strand_id
1 'polypeptide(L)'
;MYYQMARATQGNWPRVFISPSVQEFNPFITGENEEYWMNQIADAMIPYLQASNISFGRNNPNETLSQAIAASNAGGYDFHLA
;
A
#
# COMPACT_ATOMS: atom_id res chain seq x y z
N MET A 1 41.83 7.68 -0.97
CA MET A 1 40.77 8.59 -1.48
C MET A 1 39.43 7.92 -1.24
N TYR A 2 38.75 8.24 -0.14
CA TYR A 2 37.44 7.67 0.19
C TYR A 2 36.36 8.66 -0.27
N TYR A 3 35.46 8.21 -1.13
CA TYR A 3 34.22 8.94 -1.41
C TYR A 3 33.32 8.82 -0.18
N GLN A 4 33.21 9.89 0.60
CA GLN A 4 32.09 10.03 1.53
C GLN A 4 30.88 10.41 0.68
N MET A 5 30.00 9.45 0.41
CA MET A 5 28.66 9.77 -0.06
C MET A 5 27.98 10.60 1.03
N ALA A 6 27.60 11.83 0.68
CA ALA A 6 26.85 12.71 1.57
C ALA A 6 25.64 11.94 2.11
N ARG A 7 25.58 11.74 3.42
CA ARG A 7 24.40 11.19 4.09
C ARG A 7 23.31 12.24 3.91
N ALA A 8 22.34 11.96 3.04
CA ALA A 8 21.12 12.74 2.99
C ALA A 8 20.57 12.83 4.42
N THR A 9 20.22 14.04 4.86
CA THR A 9 19.41 14.27 6.05
C THR A 9 18.19 13.33 5.98
N GLN A 10 17.81 12.72 7.09
CA GLN A 10 16.67 11.80 7.21
C GLN A 10 15.38 12.59 6.97
N GLY A 11 15.10 12.92 5.71
CA GLY A 11 13.85 13.54 5.28
C GLY A 11 12.71 12.57 5.51
N ASN A 12 11.57 13.08 5.97
CA ASN A 12 10.35 12.30 6.11
C ASN A 12 9.91 11.82 4.72
N TRP A 13 10.36 10.62 4.33
CA TRP A 13 9.96 10.00 3.07
C TRP A 13 8.45 9.76 3.10
N PRO A 14 7.70 10.14 2.04
CA PRO A 14 6.27 9.90 2.00
C PRO A 14 5.94 8.43 2.29
N ARG A 15 4.91 8.21 3.10
CA ARG A 15 4.41 6.89 3.48
C ARG A 15 2.97 6.72 3.03
N VAL A 16 2.70 5.69 2.25
CA VAL A 16 1.35 5.38 1.77
C VAL A 16 0.82 4.12 2.44
N PHE A 17 -0.44 4.12 2.86
CA PHE A 17 -1.16 2.89 3.18
C PHE A 17 -2.01 2.48 1.97
N ILE A 18 -1.81 1.26 1.47
CA ILE A 18 -2.57 0.69 0.35
C ILE A 18 -3.60 -0.28 0.92
N SER A 19 -4.88 -0.03 0.66
CA SER A 19 -6.01 -0.78 1.22
C SER A 19 -6.89 -1.38 0.12
N PRO A 20 -6.40 -2.31 -0.73
CA PRO A 20 -7.28 -3.05 -1.63
C PRO A 20 -8.47 -3.68 -0.91
N SER A 21 -9.55 -3.87 -1.67
CA SER A 21 -10.80 -4.46 -1.18
C SER A 21 -10.55 -5.80 -0.46
N VAL A 22 -11.26 -5.99 0.64
CA VAL A 22 -11.34 -7.24 1.45
C VAL A 22 -12.73 -7.88 1.36
N GLN A 23 -13.51 -7.47 0.35
CA GLN A 23 -14.89 -7.90 0.18
C GLN A 23 -14.97 -8.95 -0.92
N GLU A 24 -14.99 -10.22 -0.52
CA GLU A 24 -15.00 -11.40 -1.41
C GLU A 24 -16.23 -11.49 -2.34
N PHE A 25 -17.25 -10.65 -2.14
CA PHE A 25 -18.58 -10.78 -2.77
C PHE A 25 -18.99 -9.60 -3.65
N ASN A 26 -18.05 -8.83 -4.19
CA ASN A 26 -18.35 -7.80 -5.19
C ASN A 26 -17.90 -8.25 -6.60
N PRO A 27 -18.68 -9.12 -7.28
CA PRO A 27 -18.38 -9.48 -8.65
C PRO A 27 -18.61 -8.27 -9.57
N PHE A 28 -17.67 -8.02 -10.46
CA PHE A 28 -17.89 -7.17 -11.61
C PHE A 28 -19.03 -7.73 -12.47
N ILE A 29 -19.67 -6.86 -13.25
CA ILE A 29 -20.73 -7.25 -14.18
C ILE A 29 -20.27 -8.31 -15.22
N THR A 30 -18.95 -8.44 -15.40
CA THR A 30 -18.27 -9.42 -16.26
C THR A 30 -18.00 -10.77 -15.59
N GLY A 31 -18.30 -10.93 -14.29
CA GLY A 31 -18.14 -12.17 -13.54
C GLY A 31 -16.80 -12.36 -12.82
N GLU A 32 -15.91 -11.36 -12.87
CA GLU A 32 -14.65 -11.36 -12.12
C GLU A 32 -14.79 -10.68 -10.75
N ASN A 33 -13.84 -10.86 -9.84
CA ASN A 33 -13.95 -10.38 -8.47
C ASN A 33 -13.17 -9.06 -8.26
N GLU A 34 -13.83 -8.03 -7.72
CA GLU A 34 -13.20 -6.75 -7.37
C GLU A 34 -12.00 -6.93 -6.43
N GLU A 35 -12.13 -7.78 -5.40
CA GLU A 35 -11.04 -8.07 -4.48
C GLU A 35 -9.81 -8.63 -5.20
N TYR A 36 -10.02 -9.55 -6.14
CA TYR A 36 -8.92 -10.15 -6.90
C TYR A 36 -8.13 -9.08 -7.64
N TRP A 37 -8.81 -8.23 -8.41
CA TRP A 37 -8.15 -7.22 -9.23
C TRP A 37 -7.55 -6.08 -8.42
N MET A 38 -8.20 -5.65 -7.33
CA MET A 38 -7.62 -4.64 -6.44
C MET A 38 -6.34 -5.14 -5.79
N ASN A 39 -6.28 -6.42 -5.42
CA ASN A 39 -5.06 -7.03 -4.92
C ASN A 39 -3.95 -7.11 -5.98
N GLN A 40 -4.27 -7.47 -7.23
CA GLN A 40 -3.30 -7.46 -8.32
C GLN A 40 -2.75 -6.05 -8.61
N ILE A 41 -3.61 -5.03 -8.59
CA ILE A 41 -3.20 -3.64 -8.76
C ILE A 41 -2.29 -3.19 -7.61
N ALA A 42 -2.65 -3.52 -6.37
CA ALA A 42 -1.81 -3.21 -5.21
C ALA A 42 -0.43 -3.87 -5.29
N ASP A 43 -0.33 -5.11 -5.77
CA ASP A 43 0.94 -5.79 -6.04
C ASP A 43 1.75 -5.06 -7.13
N ALA A 44 1.09 -4.69 -8.22
CA ALA A 44 1.72 -4.00 -9.35
C ALA A 44 2.24 -2.59 -9.00
N MET A 45 1.67 -1.93 -7.98
CA MET A 45 2.12 -0.62 -7.51
C MET A 45 3.44 -0.66 -6.73
N ILE A 46 3.74 -1.75 -6.03
CA ILE A 46 4.92 -1.90 -5.15
C ILE A 46 6.24 -1.50 -5.83
N PRO A 47 6.60 -2.00 -7.03
CA PRO A 47 7.87 -1.63 -7.67
C PRO A 47 7.99 -0.13 -7.98
N TYR A 48 6.88 0.55 -8.26
CA TYR A 48 6.88 2.00 -8.51
C TYR A 48 7.07 2.81 -7.23
N LEU A 49 6.45 2.39 -6.13
CA LEU A 49 6.63 3.00 -4.82
C LEU A 49 8.08 2.84 -4.34
N GLN A 50 8.65 1.64 -4.52
CA GLN A 50 10.06 1.37 -4.22
C GLN A 50 11.00 2.22 -5.08
N ALA A 51 10.79 2.28 -6.39
CA ALA A 51 11.60 3.09 -7.31
C ALA A 51 11.53 4.59 -6.99
N SER A 52 10.43 5.04 -6.38
CA SER A 52 10.20 6.44 -5.99
C SER A 52 10.65 6.75 -4.56
N ASN A 53 11.26 5.79 -3.85
CA ASN A 53 11.57 5.89 -2.41
C ASN A 53 10.36 6.26 -1.53
N ILE A 54 9.18 5.77 -1.89
CA ILE A 54 7.95 5.91 -1.09
C ILE A 54 7.81 4.64 -0.25
N SER A 55 7.77 4.81 1.07
CA SER A 55 7.51 3.68 1.97
C SER A 55 6.02 3.33 1.94
N PHE A 56 5.67 2.07 2.16
CA PHE A 56 4.28 1.65 2.12
C PHE A 56 3.91 0.66 3.21
N GLY A 57 2.63 0.68 3.59
CA GLY A 57 1.94 -0.40 4.30
C GLY A 57 0.81 -0.93 3.45
N ARG A 58 0.34 -2.14 3.74
CA ARG A 58 -0.79 -2.76 3.05
C ARG A 58 -1.64 -3.58 4.01
N ASN A 59 -2.95 -3.54 3.82
CA ASN A 59 -3.89 -4.39 4.53
C ASN A 59 -3.70 -5.88 4.15
N ASN A 60 -4.02 -6.81 5.04
CA ASN A 60 -4.03 -8.24 4.74
C ASN A 60 -5.33 -8.58 4.00
N PRO A 61 -5.30 -9.22 2.81
CA PRO A 61 -6.52 -9.58 2.09
C PRO A 61 -7.52 -10.41 2.91
N ASN A 62 -7.03 -11.21 3.85
CA ASN A 62 -7.85 -12.10 4.68
C ASN A 62 -8.38 -11.43 5.97
N GLU A 63 -8.20 -10.12 6.13
CA GLU A 63 -8.69 -9.40 7.32
C GLU A 63 -10.04 -8.74 7.08
N THR A 64 -10.79 -8.51 8.15
CA THR A 64 -12.07 -7.78 8.08
C THR A 64 -11.85 -6.31 7.73
N LEU A 65 -12.87 -5.66 7.17
CA LEU A 65 -12.84 -4.20 6.92
C LEU A 65 -12.41 -3.40 8.16
N SER A 66 -12.90 -3.77 9.34
CA SER A 66 -12.53 -3.11 10.61
C SER A 66 -11.04 -3.27 10.95
N GLN A 67 -10.45 -4.43 10.64
CA GLN A 67 -9.02 -4.67 10.84
C GLN A 67 -8.17 -3.86 9.84
N ALA A 68 -8.59 -3.79 8.58
CA ALA A 68 -7.92 -2.96 7.57
C ALA A 68 -7.93 -1.47 7.96
N ILE A 69 -9.05 -0.96 8.45
CA ILE A 69 -9.17 0.42 8.97
C ILE A 69 -8.23 0.63 10.18
N ALA A 70 -8.20 -0.33 11.11
CA ALA A 70 -7.31 -0.24 12.27
C ALA A 70 -5.83 -0.23 11.86
N ALA A 71 -5.43 -1.09 10.92
CA ALA A 71 -4.07 -1.15 10.38
C ALA A 71 -3.68 0.18 9.68
N SER A 72 -4.61 0.71 8.87
CA SER A 72 -4.47 2.01 8.21
C SER A 72 -4.20 3.13 9.23
N ASN A 73 -5.01 3.20 10.29
CA ASN A 73 -4.90 4.25 11.32
C ASN A 73 -3.74 4.06 12.31
N ALA A 74 -3.19 2.84 12.43
CA ALA A 74 -2.11 2.54 13.38
C ALA A 74 -0.75 3.08 12.94
N GLY A 75 -0.55 3.33 11.63
CA GLY A 75 0.68 3.88 11.10
C GLY A 75 0.61 5.38 10.86
N GLY A 76 1.74 6.08 11.07
CA GLY A 76 1.91 7.46 10.62
C GLY A 76 2.11 7.51 9.10
N TYR A 77 1.05 7.28 8.34
CA TYR A 77 1.02 7.39 6.89
C TYR A 77 0.59 8.82 6.48
N ASP A 78 1.14 9.30 5.37
CA ASP A 78 0.84 10.64 4.82
C ASP A 78 -0.35 10.61 3.84
N PHE A 79 -0.64 9.42 3.28
CA PHE A 79 -1.74 9.20 2.35
C PHE A 79 -2.30 7.78 2.48
N HIS A 80 -3.62 7.66 2.32
CA HIS A 80 -4.34 6.39 2.36
C HIS A 80 -5.03 6.19 1.00
N LEU A 81 -4.71 5.07 0.35
CA LEU A 81 -5.32 4.63 -0.89
C LEU A 81 -6.25 3.46 -0.58
N ALA A 82 -7.55 3.61 -0.80
CA ALA A 82 -8.57 2.59 -0.59
C ALA A 82 -9.40 2.39 -1.84
#